data_AF-A0A166S122-F1
#
_entry.id   AF-A0A166S122-F1
#
_cell.length_a   1.000
_cell.length_b   1.000
_cell.length_c   1.000
_cell.angle_alpha   90.00
_cell.angle_beta   90.00
_cell.angle_gamma   90.00
#
_symmetry.space_group_name_H-M   'P 1'
#
loop_
_entity.id
_entity.type
_entity.pdbx_description
1 polymer ?
#
loop_
_entity_poly.entity_id
_entity_poly.type
_entity_poly.pdbx_seq_one_letter_code
_entity_poly.pdbx_strand_id
1 'polypeptide(L)'
;MSDAQDSSSFSGARSAVKTPLLIPGRGEPIKDAVLVFSAGKIDYAGPLSGIPTSLSVPPERTVDVPVLLPGLWDCHVHYIGHLEQSMAGMADPHPFLAGTRTVHDIAATLNAGFTSVRETAGWGAELSQEIDAGRLIGPNIYSVCAAISCTGGHVDHHTMPEHHFHELGCRGLPLVVADGVPQCIKVVRQQLRRGAKCIKICTSGGVSSDRDDPRHQQFSDEEIRAMVEEAARSQRALAAHAHGKPGIMAAVRNGATTVEHGVYLDDEAIALMKEKGTILVPTRSIVEDGLSTAESWSTRAYEKLQQVALHHAHAYRSAVAAGVKIASGSDYGISKRGTPLSHGHNGRELELAVQVGGMTPLQAIEAATATAPEVLGPQAPQSGILTQGYDADFIALASNPLDDISIIADPDNVTHVWLGGSLKKSPDKPILILNRTK
;
A
#
# COMPACT_ATOMS: atom_id res chain seq x y z
N MET A 1 45.77 -8.31 -5.25
CA MET A 1 44.90 -9.50 -5.20
C MET A 1 43.97 -9.30 -4.02
N SER A 2 42.67 -8.99 -4.15
CA SER A 2 41.76 -8.97 -5.30
C SER A 2 40.87 -7.73 -5.19
N ASP A 3 40.56 -7.13 -6.34
CA ASP A 3 39.77 -5.92 -6.49
C ASP A 3 38.38 -6.05 -5.85
N ALA A 4 38.15 -5.33 -4.77
CA ALA A 4 36.81 -4.94 -4.36
C ALA A 4 36.36 -3.84 -5.33
N GLN A 5 35.65 -4.22 -6.38
CA GLN A 5 35.00 -3.25 -7.26
C GLN A 5 33.97 -2.45 -6.45
N ASP A 6 34.29 -1.17 -6.34
CA ASP A 6 33.47 -0.14 -5.73
C ASP A 6 32.13 -0.01 -6.49
N SER A 7 31.07 -0.54 -5.88
CA SER A 7 29.70 -0.51 -6.41
C SER A 7 29.03 0.87 -6.38
N SER A 8 29.80 1.94 -6.09
CA SER A 8 29.31 3.31 -5.96
C SER A 8 29.47 4.19 -7.23
N SER A 9 29.95 3.66 -8.36
CA SER A 9 30.28 4.48 -9.55
C SER A 9 29.33 4.39 -10.76
N PHE A 10 28.16 3.74 -10.65
CA PHE A 10 27.25 3.53 -11.80
C PHE A 10 26.16 4.59 -12.02
N SER A 11 26.22 5.78 -11.40
CA SER A 11 25.16 6.78 -11.57
C SER A 11 25.14 7.32 -13.01
N GLY A 12 24.16 6.87 -13.80
CA GLY A 12 23.86 7.39 -15.14
C GLY A 12 24.19 6.46 -16.31
N ALA A 13 24.90 5.35 -16.08
CA ALA A 13 25.22 4.41 -17.15
C ALA A 13 24.06 3.40 -17.36
N ARG A 14 23.80 2.95 -18.59
CA ARG A 14 22.69 1.99 -18.90
C ARG A 14 22.94 0.56 -18.47
N SER A 15 21.99 -0.05 -17.78
CA SER A 15 22.00 -1.46 -17.38
C SER A 15 20.83 -2.21 -18.03
N ALA A 16 20.89 -3.53 -18.09
CA ALA A 16 19.84 -4.35 -18.67
C ALA A 16 19.51 -5.57 -17.80
N VAL A 17 18.25 -5.99 -17.84
CA VAL A 17 17.79 -7.27 -17.28
C VAL A 17 17.11 -8.07 -18.37
N LYS A 18 17.61 -9.28 -18.64
CA LYS A 18 17.04 -10.22 -19.59
C LYS A 18 16.18 -11.23 -18.85
N THR A 19 15.09 -11.64 -19.48
CA THR A 19 14.20 -12.62 -18.89
C THR A 19 13.43 -13.42 -19.95
N PRO A 20 13.19 -14.72 -19.72
CA PRO A 20 12.25 -15.49 -20.52
C PRO A 20 10.81 -14.95 -20.46
N LEU A 21 10.42 -14.27 -19.37
CA LEU A 21 9.06 -13.78 -19.16
C LEU A 21 9.06 -12.40 -18.46
N LEU A 22 8.55 -11.39 -19.15
CA LEU A 22 8.29 -10.06 -18.60
C LEU A 22 6.79 -9.83 -18.51
N ILE A 23 6.28 -9.58 -17.31
CA ILE A 23 4.90 -9.16 -17.08
C ILE A 23 4.91 -7.63 -16.96
N PRO A 24 4.31 -6.86 -17.88
CA PRO A 24 4.51 -5.41 -17.95
C PRO A 24 3.77 -4.61 -16.86
N GLY A 25 2.90 -5.26 -16.08
CA GLY A 25 1.98 -4.64 -15.12
C GLY A 25 0.58 -4.45 -15.68
N ARG A 26 0.46 -3.96 -16.93
CA ARG A 26 -0.80 -3.87 -17.68
C ARG A 26 -0.60 -4.37 -19.10
N GLY A 27 -1.48 -5.25 -19.56
CA GLY A 27 -1.40 -5.90 -20.87
C GLY A 27 -0.70 -7.27 -20.84
N GLU A 28 -0.49 -7.83 -22.03
CA GLU A 28 -0.01 -9.22 -22.18
C GLU A 28 1.47 -9.40 -21.76
N PRO A 29 1.81 -10.53 -21.10
CA PRO A 29 3.20 -10.89 -20.84
C PRO A 29 4.02 -11.06 -22.12
N ILE A 30 5.29 -10.65 -22.05
CA ILE A 30 6.23 -10.66 -23.17
C ILE A 30 7.25 -11.77 -22.94
N LYS A 31 7.42 -12.65 -23.94
CA LYS A 31 8.43 -13.73 -23.92
C LYS A 31 9.77 -13.24 -24.45
N ASP A 32 10.85 -13.87 -24.00
CA ASP A 32 12.23 -13.59 -24.43
C ASP A 32 12.52 -12.09 -24.46
N ALA A 33 12.38 -11.46 -23.30
CA ALA A 33 12.31 -10.02 -23.13
C ALA A 33 13.60 -9.43 -22.53
N VAL A 34 13.73 -8.12 -22.67
CA VAL A 34 14.76 -7.31 -22.02
C VAL A 34 14.17 -6.01 -21.51
N LEU A 35 14.59 -5.61 -20.32
CA LEU A 35 14.36 -4.30 -19.75
C LEU A 35 15.69 -3.54 -19.67
N VAL A 36 15.76 -2.35 -20.26
CA VAL A 36 16.92 -1.46 -20.24
C VAL A 36 16.54 -0.22 -19.46
N PHE A 37 17.45 0.25 -18.60
CA PHE A 37 17.20 1.39 -17.73
C PHE A 37 18.49 2.17 -17.45
N SER A 38 18.33 3.46 -17.19
CA SER A 38 19.39 4.35 -16.74
C SER A 38 18.82 5.52 -15.96
N ALA A 39 19.63 6.09 -15.07
CA ALA A 39 19.26 7.27 -14.28
C ALA A 39 17.88 7.14 -13.57
N GLY A 40 17.55 5.94 -13.08
CA GLY A 40 16.30 5.65 -12.39
C GLY A 40 15.05 5.55 -13.28
N LYS A 41 15.20 5.58 -14.61
CA LYS A 41 14.11 5.47 -15.57
C LYS A 41 14.30 4.30 -16.53
N ILE A 42 13.18 3.76 -17.00
CA ILE A 42 13.15 2.72 -18.02
C ILE A 42 13.38 3.36 -19.39
N ASP A 43 14.37 2.86 -20.11
CA ASP A 43 14.68 3.26 -21.48
C ASP A 43 13.95 2.38 -22.51
N TYR A 44 13.78 1.10 -22.20
CA TYR A 44 13.08 0.11 -23.03
C TYR A 44 12.60 -1.07 -22.18
N ALA A 45 11.42 -1.61 -22.49
CA ALA A 45 10.93 -2.87 -21.96
C ALA A 45 10.13 -3.58 -23.05
N GLY A 46 10.61 -4.73 -23.51
CA GLY A 46 9.99 -5.44 -24.64
C GLY A 46 10.78 -6.64 -25.11
N PRO A 47 10.45 -7.22 -26.27
CA PRO A 47 11.16 -8.37 -26.83
C PRO A 47 12.66 -8.10 -27.00
N LEU A 48 13.50 -9.08 -26.69
CA LEU A 48 14.95 -9.00 -26.83
C LEU A 48 15.37 -8.72 -28.28
N SER A 49 14.65 -9.27 -29.24
CA SER A 49 14.87 -9.02 -30.68
C SER A 49 14.53 -7.59 -31.12
N GLY A 50 13.74 -6.86 -30.31
CA GLY A 50 13.29 -5.51 -30.61
C GLY A 50 14.14 -4.40 -30.01
N ILE A 51 15.22 -4.73 -29.26
CA ILE A 51 16.07 -3.72 -28.62
C ILE A 51 16.75 -2.83 -29.67
N PRO A 52 16.60 -1.49 -29.61
CA PRO A 52 17.32 -0.58 -30.50
C PRO A 52 18.83 -0.70 -30.29
N THR A 53 19.63 -0.64 -31.37
CA THR A 53 21.11 -0.70 -31.29
C THR A 53 21.68 0.40 -30.38
N SER A 54 21.04 1.58 -30.34
CA SER A 54 21.43 2.69 -29.45
C SER A 54 21.26 2.39 -27.96
N LEU A 55 20.51 1.35 -27.61
CA LEU A 55 20.25 0.90 -26.24
C LEU A 55 21.01 -0.38 -25.89
N SER A 56 21.99 -0.79 -26.70
CA SER A 56 22.82 -1.96 -26.39
C SER A 56 23.54 -1.78 -25.05
N VAL A 57 23.46 -2.80 -24.20
CA VAL A 57 24.13 -2.85 -22.90
C VAL A 57 25.15 -3.99 -22.94
N PRO A 58 26.39 -3.77 -22.45
CA PRO A 58 27.41 -4.81 -22.49
C PRO A 58 27.14 -5.92 -21.44
N PRO A 59 27.70 -7.13 -21.62
CA PRO A 59 27.37 -8.29 -20.79
C PRO A 59 27.61 -8.08 -19.29
N GLU A 60 28.66 -7.37 -18.91
CA GLU A 60 29.01 -7.08 -17.51
C GLU A 60 28.01 -6.17 -16.77
N ARG A 61 27.05 -5.60 -17.50
CA ARG A 61 25.96 -4.75 -16.97
C ARG A 61 24.58 -5.32 -17.27
N THR A 62 24.55 -6.60 -17.64
CA THR A 62 23.35 -7.36 -17.94
C THR A 62 23.16 -8.43 -16.88
N VAL A 63 21.94 -8.57 -16.35
CA VAL A 63 21.57 -9.64 -15.42
C VAL A 63 20.48 -10.49 -16.08
N ASP A 64 20.57 -11.81 -15.97
CA ASP A 64 19.53 -12.73 -16.42
C ASP A 64 18.68 -13.17 -15.23
N VAL A 65 17.35 -13.11 -15.36
CA VAL A 65 16.41 -13.52 -14.31
C VAL A 65 15.23 -14.33 -14.88
N PRO A 66 14.60 -15.24 -14.10
CA PRO A 66 13.54 -16.10 -14.60
C PRO A 66 12.28 -15.34 -15.03
N VAL A 67 11.82 -14.40 -14.20
CA VAL A 67 10.60 -13.61 -14.44
C VAL A 67 10.82 -12.19 -13.96
N LEU A 68 10.32 -11.21 -14.72
CA LEU A 68 10.38 -9.78 -14.40
C LEU A 68 8.99 -9.16 -14.36
N LEU A 69 8.72 -8.29 -13.39
CA LEU A 69 7.48 -7.50 -13.29
C LEU A 69 7.75 -6.15 -12.59
N PRO A 70 6.85 -5.14 -12.70
CA PRO A 70 6.98 -3.91 -11.93
C PRO A 70 7.07 -4.21 -10.43
N GLY A 71 7.73 -3.31 -9.70
CA GLY A 71 7.76 -3.39 -8.26
C GLY A 71 6.35 -3.23 -7.71
N LEU A 72 6.04 -4.03 -6.70
CA LEU A 72 4.68 -4.13 -6.17
C LEU A 72 4.34 -2.88 -5.34
N TRP A 73 3.05 -2.59 -5.30
CA TRP A 73 2.46 -1.56 -4.47
C TRP A 73 1.51 -2.17 -3.44
N ASP A 74 1.58 -1.63 -2.22
CA ASP A 74 0.56 -1.83 -1.21
C ASP A 74 -0.11 -0.48 -0.92
N CYS A 75 -1.40 -0.36 -1.27
CA CYS A 75 -2.14 0.89 -1.18
C CYS A 75 -2.79 1.12 0.19
N HIS A 76 -2.55 0.25 1.17
CA HIS A 76 -3.11 0.38 2.52
C HIS A 76 -2.17 -0.26 3.54
N VAL A 77 -1.23 0.52 4.06
CA VAL A 77 -0.34 0.08 5.15
C VAL A 77 -0.31 1.08 6.30
N HIS A 78 0.10 0.61 7.47
CA HIS A 78 0.27 1.44 8.66
C HIS A 78 1.67 1.27 9.25
N TYR A 79 2.51 2.31 9.19
CA TYR A 79 3.77 2.31 9.93
C TYR A 79 3.59 3.01 11.26
N ILE A 80 2.82 2.38 12.17
CA ILE A 80 2.47 2.95 13.47
C ILE A 80 3.42 2.50 14.60
N GLY A 81 4.09 1.35 14.45
CA GLY A 81 5.00 0.86 15.49
C GLY A 81 4.30 0.16 16.66
N HIS A 82 3.00 -0.15 16.53
CA HIS A 82 2.24 -0.88 17.53
C HIS A 82 2.49 -2.39 17.45
N LEU A 83 2.32 -3.08 18.57
CA LEU A 83 2.57 -4.52 18.69
C LEU A 83 1.29 -5.37 18.76
N GLU A 84 0.15 -4.73 19.01
CA GLU A 84 -1.15 -5.37 19.23
C GLU A 84 -2.24 -4.62 18.46
N GLN A 85 -3.18 -5.34 17.86
CA GLN A 85 -4.22 -4.75 17.02
C GLN A 85 -5.37 -4.18 17.87
N SER A 86 -5.12 -3.00 18.46
CA SER A 86 -6.09 -2.26 19.26
C SER A 86 -5.87 -0.75 19.20
N MET A 87 -6.92 0.03 19.45
CA MET A 87 -6.79 1.49 19.54
C MET A 87 -5.83 1.93 20.65
N ALA A 88 -5.78 1.20 21.76
CA ALA A 88 -4.82 1.44 22.83
C ALA A 88 -3.39 1.22 22.34
N GLY A 89 -3.13 0.08 21.68
CA GLY A 89 -1.82 -0.24 21.11
C GLY A 89 -1.35 0.77 20.06
N MET A 90 -2.27 1.36 19.28
CA MET A 90 -1.95 2.39 18.28
C MET A 90 -1.70 3.78 18.88
N ALA A 91 -2.34 4.10 20.01
CA ALA A 91 -2.19 5.39 20.70
C ALA A 91 -1.05 5.43 21.74
N ASP A 92 -0.57 4.26 22.17
CA ASP A 92 0.43 4.10 23.24
C ASP A 92 1.89 4.41 22.86
N PRO A 93 2.43 4.04 21.68
CA PRO A 93 3.87 4.02 21.49
C PRO A 93 4.44 5.43 21.49
N HIS A 94 5.42 5.67 22.36
CA HIS A 94 6.25 6.86 22.28
C HIS A 94 6.82 6.97 20.86
N PRO A 95 6.76 8.15 20.18
CA PRO A 95 7.15 8.26 18.76
C PRO A 95 8.56 7.74 18.43
N PHE A 96 9.50 7.85 19.37
CA PHE A 96 10.83 7.23 19.23
C PHE A 96 10.76 5.69 19.12
N LEU A 97 9.97 5.03 19.96
CA LEU A 97 9.75 3.57 19.90
C LEU A 97 9.02 3.18 18.61
N ALA A 98 8.03 3.96 18.19
CA ALA A 98 7.34 3.76 16.92
C ALA A 98 8.32 3.83 15.74
N GLY A 99 9.12 4.90 15.65
CA GLY A 99 10.13 5.09 14.62
C GLY A 99 11.14 3.94 14.58
N THR A 100 11.70 3.54 15.73
CA THR A 100 12.67 2.43 15.78
C THR A 100 12.10 1.09 15.32
N ARG A 101 10.84 0.78 15.66
CA ARG A 101 10.18 -0.47 15.22
C ARG A 101 9.90 -0.45 13.72
N THR A 102 9.37 0.66 13.22
CA THR A 102 8.94 0.82 11.82
C THR A 102 10.10 0.80 10.82
N VAL A 103 11.33 1.13 11.23
CA VAL A 103 12.56 0.93 10.40
C VAL A 103 12.66 -0.49 9.87
N HIS A 104 12.32 -1.48 10.71
CA HIS A 104 12.34 -2.86 10.27
C HIS A 104 11.16 -3.14 9.31
N ASP A 105 9.99 -2.60 9.59
CA ASP A 105 8.78 -2.81 8.79
C ASP A 105 8.93 -2.34 7.33
N ILE A 106 9.49 -1.15 7.13
CA ILE A 106 9.78 -0.64 5.77
C ILE A 106 10.79 -1.53 5.04
N ALA A 107 11.79 -2.07 5.75
CA ALA A 107 12.78 -2.96 5.16
C ALA A 107 12.19 -4.33 4.79
N ALA A 108 11.29 -4.87 5.61
CA ALA A 108 10.55 -6.10 5.29
C ALA A 108 9.60 -5.94 4.12
N THR A 109 8.92 -4.79 4.04
CA THR A 109 8.05 -4.44 2.92
C THR A 109 8.85 -4.45 1.61
N LEU A 110 9.99 -3.76 1.57
CA LEU A 110 10.85 -3.76 0.38
C LEU A 110 11.43 -5.15 0.07
N ASN A 111 11.80 -5.93 1.09
CA ASN A 111 12.29 -7.29 0.92
C ASN A 111 11.26 -8.24 0.28
N ALA A 112 9.97 -7.98 0.51
CA ALA A 112 8.86 -8.69 -0.11
C ALA A 112 8.53 -8.19 -1.54
N GLY A 113 9.36 -7.31 -2.11
CA GLY A 113 9.19 -6.83 -3.49
C GLY A 113 8.25 -5.64 -3.66
N PHE A 114 7.77 -5.07 -2.55
CA PHE A 114 6.97 -3.85 -2.57
C PHE A 114 7.89 -2.65 -2.64
N THR A 115 8.00 -2.03 -3.82
CA THR A 115 8.86 -0.88 -4.06
C THR A 115 8.18 0.44 -3.72
N SER A 116 6.84 0.44 -3.59
CA SER A 116 6.06 1.62 -3.24
C SER A 116 4.90 1.26 -2.33
N VAL A 117 4.50 2.19 -1.46
CA VAL A 117 3.35 2.01 -0.58
C VAL A 117 2.57 3.31 -0.39
N ARG A 118 1.25 3.20 -0.23
CA ARG A 118 0.43 4.28 0.34
C ARG A 118 0.20 3.97 1.81
N GLU A 119 0.87 4.71 2.68
CA GLU A 119 0.60 4.63 4.12
C GLU A 119 -0.67 5.42 4.45
N THR A 120 -1.64 4.76 5.08
CA THR A 120 -2.97 5.30 5.42
C THR A 120 -3.11 5.73 6.89
N ALA A 121 -2.09 5.50 7.72
CA ALA A 121 -1.80 6.23 8.96
C ALA A 121 -0.42 5.80 9.47
N GLY A 122 0.43 6.74 9.86
CA GLY A 122 1.71 6.42 10.47
C GLY A 122 2.74 7.55 10.40
N TRP A 123 4.00 7.15 10.49
CA TRP A 123 5.18 8.03 10.47
C TRP A 123 5.93 7.96 9.14
N GLY A 124 5.25 7.55 8.07
CA GLY A 124 5.83 7.28 6.76
C GLY A 124 6.42 8.51 6.09
N ALA A 125 5.84 9.70 6.31
CA ALA A 125 6.38 10.97 5.80
C ALA A 125 7.71 11.35 6.46
N GLU A 126 7.90 10.97 7.72
CA GLU A 126 9.14 11.17 8.46
C GLU A 126 10.17 10.08 8.08
N LEU A 127 9.74 8.82 7.94
CA LEU A 127 10.59 7.71 7.47
C LEU A 127 11.10 7.93 6.04
N SER A 128 10.27 8.48 5.14
CA SER A 128 10.64 8.70 3.74
C SER A 128 11.83 9.66 3.61
N GLN A 129 11.96 10.65 4.49
CA GLN A 129 13.11 11.58 4.47
C GLN A 129 14.44 10.86 4.72
N GLU A 130 14.43 9.84 5.58
CA GLU A 130 15.61 9.02 5.88
C GLU A 130 15.91 8.01 4.77
N ILE A 131 14.88 7.51 4.07
CA ILE A 131 15.01 6.68 2.86
C ILE A 131 15.60 7.51 1.71
N ASP A 132 15.04 8.69 1.45
CA ASP A 132 15.48 9.61 0.40
C ASP A 132 16.94 10.07 0.62
N ALA A 133 17.34 10.23 1.88
CA ALA A 133 18.71 10.55 2.25
C ALA A 133 19.67 9.33 2.26
N GLY A 134 19.18 8.13 1.94
CA GLY A 134 19.96 6.91 1.88
C GLY A 134 20.40 6.34 3.23
N ARG A 135 19.83 6.81 4.34
CA ARG A 135 20.14 6.33 5.70
C ARG A 135 19.33 5.11 6.08
N LEU A 136 18.13 4.95 5.52
CA LEU A 136 17.28 3.78 5.68
C LEU A 136 17.03 3.07 4.35
N ILE A 137 16.71 1.79 4.43
CA ILE A 137 16.27 0.97 3.31
C ILE A 137 14.75 0.74 3.42
N GLY A 138 14.01 1.13 2.39
CA GLY A 138 12.55 1.00 2.35
C GLY A 138 11.98 1.34 0.98
N PRO A 139 10.66 1.17 0.79
CA PRO A 139 9.96 1.55 -0.44
C PRO A 139 9.84 3.07 -0.59
N ASN A 140 9.37 3.53 -1.75
CA ASN A 140 8.79 4.87 -1.88
C ASN A 140 7.52 4.94 -1.01
N ILE A 141 7.43 5.92 -0.10
CA ILE A 141 6.28 6.05 0.81
C ILE A 141 5.43 7.27 0.44
N TYR A 142 4.16 7.02 0.13
CA TYR A 142 3.14 8.03 -0.10
C TYR A 142 2.22 8.10 1.11
N SER A 143 2.65 8.84 2.13
CA SER A 143 1.97 8.90 3.42
C SER A 143 0.79 9.89 3.42
N VAL A 144 -0.29 9.52 4.12
CA VAL A 144 -1.37 10.44 4.51
C VAL A 144 -1.10 11.17 5.84
N CYS A 145 0.01 10.84 6.49
CA CYS A 145 0.36 11.19 7.85
C CYS A 145 -0.67 10.63 8.85
N ALA A 146 -1.71 11.38 9.18
CA ALA A 146 -2.74 10.94 10.11
C ALA A 146 -4.05 10.56 9.40
N ALA A 147 -4.68 9.49 9.86
CA ALA A 147 -6.07 9.21 9.54
C ALA A 147 -6.99 10.14 10.35
N ILE A 148 -8.08 10.59 9.72
CA ILE A 148 -9.00 11.58 10.29
C ILE A 148 -10.36 10.94 10.54
N SER A 149 -10.89 11.08 11.74
CA SER A 149 -12.25 10.65 12.12
C SER A 149 -13.02 11.77 12.79
N CYS A 150 -14.35 11.67 12.87
CA CYS A 150 -15.14 12.48 13.80
C CYS A 150 -14.94 12.00 15.24
N THR A 151 -15.30 12.82 16.22
CA THR A 151 -15.37 12.39 17.62
C THR A 151 -16.31 11.20 17.77
N GLY A 152 -15.90 10.19 18.54
CA GLY A 152 -16.62 8.93 18.68
C GLY A 152 -16.56 8.03 17.44
N GLY A 153 -15.67 8.32 16.50
CA GLY A 153 -15.52 7.57 15.26
C GLY A 153 -14.36 6.56 15.27
N HIS A 154 -14.02 6.01 14.10
CA HIS A 154 -13.18 4.82 14.01
C HIS A 154 -11.77 5.02 14.57
N VAL A 155 -11.09 6.14 14.28
CA VAL A 155 -9.74 6.37 14.80
C VAL A 155 -9.72 7.10 16.15
N ASP A 156 -10.87 7.28 16.79
CA ASP A 156 -10.96 7.87 18.13
C ASP A 156 -10.72 6.82 19.22
N HIS A 157 -10.02 7.20 20.29
CA HIS A 157 -9.77 6.34 21.43
C HIS A 157 -10.87 6.49 22.48
N HIS A 158 -12.01 5.83 22.25
CA HIS A 158 -13.26 5.95 23.02
C HIS A 158 -13.19 5.84 24.56
N THR A 159 -12.17 5.19 25.12
CA THR A 159 -11.98 5.02 26.57
C THR A 159 -10.97 5.99 27.18
N MET A 160 -10.25 6.75 26.35
CA MET A 160 -9.33 7.79 26.79
C MET A 160 -10.12 9.10 26.95
N PRO A 161 -9.78 9.96 27.92
CA PRO A 161 -10.38 11.29 27.99
C PRO A 161 -10.16 12.06 26.67
N GLU A 162 -11.24 12.58 26.09
CA GLU A 162 -11.25 13.25 24.77
C GLU A 162 -10.12 14.29 24.63
N HIS A 163 -9.98 15.18 25.61
CA HIS A 163 -8.95 16.23 25.60
C HIS A 163 -7.52 15.68 25.55
N HIS A 164 -7.28 14.51 26.16
CA HIS A 164 -5.98 13.85 26.13
C HIS A 164 -5.71 13.31 24.72
N PHE A 165 -6.68 12.61 24.12
CA PHE A 165 -6.52 12.07 22.77
C PHE A 165 -6.31 13.19 21.74
N HIS A 166 -7.07 14.28 21.86
CA HIS A 166 -6.88 15.46 21.03
C HIS A 166 -5.48 16.09 21.21
N GLU A 167 -4.94 16.14 22.43
CA GLU A 167 -3.57 16.61 22.67
C GLU A 167 -2.54 15.71 21.98
N LEU A 168 -2.69 14.38 22.04
CA LEU A 168 -1.81 13.44 21.34
C LEU A 168 -1.83 13.69 19.82
N GLY A 169 -3.02 13.88 19.24
CA GLY A 169 -3.18 14.26 17.83
C GLY A 169 -2.44 15.56 17.49
N CYS A 170 -2.57 16.58 18.34
CA CYS A 170 -1.82 17.85 18.19
C CYS A 170 -0.29 17.68 18.30
N ARG A 171 0.16 16.65 19.02
CA ARG A 171 1.57 16.32 19.22
C ARG A 171 2.12 15.32 18.18
N GLY A 172 1.33 15.01 17.15
CA GLY A 172 1.79 14.23 15.99
C GLY A 172 1.43 12.76 16.02
N LEU A 173 0.52 12.32 16.90
CA LEU A 173 -0.11 11.00 16.77
C LEU A 173 -0.72 10.89 15.36
N PRO A 174 -0.52 9.78 14.62
CA PRO A 174 -1.05 9.61 13.27
C PRO A 174 -2.55 9.24 13.24
N LEU A 175 -3.29 9.65 14.27
CA LEU A 175 -4.73 9.48 14.42
C LEU A 175 -5.26 10.79 14.98
N VAL A 176 -6.23 11.39 14.30
CA VAL A 176 -6.75 12.72 14.67
C VAL A 176 -8.27 12.77 14.54
N VAL A 177 -8.89 13.57 15.41
CA VAL A 177 -10.33 13.83 15.38
C VAL A 177 -10.63 15.25 14.89
N ALA A 178 -11.71 15.39 14.13
CA ALA A 178 -12.21 16.66 13.62
C ALA A 178 -13.74 16.68 13.57
N ASP A 179 -14.36 17.75 14.06
CA ASP A 179 -15.82 17.92 14.02
C ASP A 179 -16.19 19.27 13.40
N GLY A 180 -17.14 19.22 12.46
CA GLY A 180 -17.57 20.35 11.68
C GLY A 180 -16.59 20.71 10.56
N VAL A 181 -17.15 21.30 9.51
CA VAL A 181 -16.42 21.75 8.30
C VAL A 181 -15.16 22.58 8.63
N PRO A 182 -15.19 23.58 9.55
CA PRO A 182 -13.98 24.37 9.83
C PRO A 182 -12.82 23.54 10.39
N GLN A 183 -13.08 22.58 11.29
CA GLN A 183 -12.02 21.74 11.86
C GLN A 183 -11.54 20.72 10.85
N CYS A 184 -12.44 20.11 10.07
CA CYS A 184 -12.10 19.20 8.98
C CYS A 184 -11.11 19.83 8.00
N ILE A 185 -11.39 21.06 7.52
CA ILE A 185 -10.47 21.82 6.66
C ILE A 185 -9.12 22.06 7.35
N LYS A 186 -9.13 22.48 8.61
CA LYS A 186 -7.90 22.74 9.38
C LYS A 186 -7.04 21.48 9.50
N VAL A 187 -7.64 20.34 9.80
CA VAL A 187 -6.92 19.07 9.99
C VAL A 187 -6.36 18.55 8.67
N VAL A 188 -7.09 18.67 7.56
CA VAL A 188 -6.54 18.39 6.21
C VAL A 188 -5.29 19.24 5.95
N ARG A 189 -5.35 20.55 6.22
CA ARG A 189 -4.20 21.46 6.06
C ARG A 189 -3.02 21.08 6.96
N GLN A 190 -3.27 20.56 8.15
CA GLN A 190 -2.20 20.07 9.03
C GLN A 190 -1.48 18.85 8.43
N GLN A 191 -2.20 17.94 7.78
CA GLN A 191 -1.56 16.80 7.10
C GLN A 191 -0.77 17.28 5.87
N LEU A 192 -1.34 18.21 5.10
CA LEU A 192 -0.63 18.85 3.98
C LEU A 192 0.65 19.55 4.44
N ARG A 193 0.62 20.24 5.59
CA ARG A 193 1.81 20.86 6.21
C ARG A 193 2.89 19.84 6.55
N ARG A 194 2.51 18.61 6.95
CA ARG A 194 3.44 17.50 7.22
C ARG A 194 3.97 16.83 5.95
N GLY A 195 3.48 17.21 4.77
CA GLY A 195 3.92 16.67 3.50
C GLY A 195 3.05 15.54 2.94
N ALA A 196 1.84 15.34 3.49
CA ALA A 196 0.93 14.28 3.04
C ALA A 196 0.74 14.28 1.52
N LYS A 197 0.83 13.08 0.92
CA LYS A 197 0.66 12.80 -0.51
C LYS A 197 -0.75 12.37 -0.86
N CYS A 198 -1.55 12.01 0.13
CA CYS A 198 -2.97 11.71 0.03
C CYS A 198 -3.63 12.08 1.38
N ILE A 199 -4.96 12.16 1.46
CA ILE A 199 -5.69 12.38 2.71
C ILE A 199 -6.50 11.13 3.04
N LYS A 200 -6.54 10.71 4.32
CA LYS A 200 -7.36 9.58 4.78
C LYS A 200 -8.43 10.04 5.75
N ILE A 201 -9.68 9.63 5.50
CA ILE A 201 -10.81 9.85 6.41
C ILE A 201 -11.54 8.54 6.71
N CYS A 202 -12.26 8.50 7.83
CA CYS A 202 -13.16 7.41 8.21
C CYS A 202 -14.62 7.81 8.01
N THR A 203 -15.25 7.26 6.96
CA THR A 203 -16.66 7.53 6.61
C THR A 203 -17.63 6.48 7.15
N SER A 204 -17.12 5.48 7.86
CA SER A 204 -17.91 4.56 8.67
C SER A 204 -17.18 4.25 9.96
N GLY A 205 -17.86 3.59 10.89
CA GLY A 205 -17.15 2.90 11.97
C GLY A 205 -16.28 1.77 11.45
N GLY A 206 -15.43 1.24 12.32
CA GLY A 206 -14.52 0.16 11.94
C GLY A 206 -14.43 -0.98 12.94
N VAL A 207 -13.57 -1.92 12.60
CA VAL A 207 -13.42 -3.21 13.30
C VAL A 207 -12.65 -3.03 14.61
N SER A 208 -11.52 -2.31 14.59
CA SER A 208 -10.62 -2.18 15.76
C SER A 208 -11.10 -1.23 16.85
N SER A 209 -12.07 -0.36 16.55
CA SER A 209 -12.60 0.64 17.47
C SER A 209 -13.69 0.09 18.37
N ASP A 210 -13.82 0.66 19.57
CA ASP A 210 -14.64 0.05 20.60
C ASP A 210 -16.14 0.34 20.43
N ARG A 211 -16.57 1.61 20.40
CA ARG A 211 -17.98 2.01 20.57
C ARG A 211 -18.80 2.20 19.28
N ASP A 212 -18.16 2.45 18.16
CA ASP A 212 -18.81 2.67 16.86
C ASP A 212 -19.24 1.34 16.20
N ASP A 213 -19.85 1.42 15.01
CA ASP A 213 -20.32 0.26 14.25
C ASP A 213 -19.88 0.36 12.78
N PRO A 214 -19.28 -0.69 12.20
CA PRO A 214 -18.91 -0.73 10.78
C PRO A 214 -20.03 -0.38 9.80
N ARG A 215 -21.29 -0.58 10.17
CA ARG A 215 -22.45 -0.35 9.30
C ARG A 215 -22.91 1.10 9.26
N HIS A 216 -22.51 1.91 10.24
CA HIS A 216 -22.98 3.29 10.37
C HIS A 216 -22.04 4.26 9.65
N GLN A 217 -22.62 5.23 8.97
CA GLN A 217 -21.88 6.35 8.40
C GLN A 217 -21.24 7.20 9.51
N GLN A 218 -20.04 7.68 9.24
CA GLN A 218 -19.32 8.71 10.00
C GLN A 218 -19.04 9.89 9.07
N PHE A 219 -18.96 11.09 9.68
CA PHE A 219 -19.04 12.39 8.99
C PHE A 219 -20.35 12.65 8.24
N SER A 220 -20.74 13.92 8.20
CA SER A 220 -21.76 14.45 7.29
C SER A 220 -21.22 14.58 5.86
N ASP A 221 -22.14 14.64 4.88
CA ASP A 221 -21.76 14.89 3.49
C ASP A 221 -21.05 16.24 3.34
N GLU A 222 -21.42 17.25 4.12
CA GLU A 222 -20.77 18.56 4.16
C GLU A 222 -19.31 18.46 4.59
N GLU A 223 -19.00 17.67 5.62
CA GLU A 223 -17.63 17.47 6.11
C GLU A 223 -16.79 16.67 5.12
N ILE A 224 -17.35 15.58 4.57
CA ILE A 224 -16.65 14.75 3.57
C ILE A 224 -16.30 15.60 2.35
N ARG A 225 -17.28 16.32 1.78
CA ARG A 225 -17.07 17.19 0.62
C ARG A 225 -16.04 18.28 0.92
N ALA A 226 -16.10 18.92 2.09
CA ALA A 226 -15.13 19.95 2.45
C ALA A 226 -13.69 19.43 2.50
N MET A 227 -13.49 18.21 3.02
CA MET A 227 -12.17 17.56 3.05
C MET A 227 -11.69 17.16 1.66
N VAL A 228 -12.57 16.59 0.82
CA VAL A 228 -12.27 16.26 -0.58
C VAL A 228 -11.86 17.51 -1.35
N GLU A 229 -12.61 18.60 -1.24
CA GLU A 229 -12.31 19.86 -1.92
C GLU A 229 -11.01 20.51 -1.43
N GLU A 230 -10.73 20.47 -0.12
CA GLU A 230 -9.47 21.00 0.44
C GLU A 230 -8.25 20.16 0.00
N ALA A 231 -8.39 18.83 -0.05
CA ALA A 231 -7.36 17.94 -0.59
C ALA A 231 -7.11 18.25 -2.09
N ALA A 232 -8.18 18.36 -2.88
CA ALA A 232 -8.13 18.63 -4.31
C ALA A 232 -7.51 20.00 -4.64
N ARG A 233 -7.77 21.04 -3.84
CA ARG A 233 -7.09 22.36 -3.97
C ARG A 233 -5.57 22.25 -3.89
N SER A 234 -5.07 21.23 -3.19
CA SER A 234 -3.65 20.93 -3.08
C SER A 234 -3.21 19.74 -3.94
N GLN A 235 -4.01 19.34 -4.93
CA GLN A 235 -3.72 18.21 -5.83
C GLN A 235 -3.52 16.87 -5.10
N ARG A 236 -4.23 16.64 -3.99
CA ARG A 236 -4.25 15.36 -3.26
C ARG A 236 -5.55 14.61 -3.55
N ALA A 237 -5.42 13.30 -3.72
CA ALA A 237 -6.53 12.36 -3.62
C ALA A 237 -7.02 12.20 -2.17
N LEU A 238 -8.21 11.64 -2.01
CA LEU A 238 -8.77 11.28 -0.69
C LEU A 238 -9.19 9.81 -0.66
N ALA A 239 -8.73 9.13 0.37
CA ALA A 239 -8.96 7.73 0.67
C ALA A 239 -10.00 7.64 1.82
N ALA A 240 -11.05 6.85 1.65
CA ALA A 240 -12.13 6.70 2.63
C ALA A 240 -12.16 5.28 3.21
N HIS A 241 -11.97 5.16 4.53
CA HIS A 241 -12.34 3.94 5.26
C HIS A 241 -13.86 3.84 5.27
N ALA A 242 -14.41 2.78 4.65
CA ALA A 242 -15.84 2.58 4.55
C ALA A 242 -16.20 1.08 4.50
N HIS A 243 -16.80 0.58 5.57
CA HIS A 243 -17.37 -0.76 5.61
C HIS A 243 -18.82 -0.74 5.13
N GLY A 244 -19.70 -0.05 5.87
CA GLY A 244 -21.15 -0.04 5.64
C GLY A 244 -21.55 0.75 4.41
N LYS A 245 -22.61 0.28 3.73
CA LYS A 245 -23.17 0.94 2.54
C LYS A 245 -23.41 2.45 2.72
N PRO A 246 -23.99 2.96 3.82
CA PRO A 246 -24.17 4.41 3.99
C PRO A 246 -22.87 5.21 3.88
N GLY A 247 -21.80 4.75 4.57
CA GLY A 247 -20.48 5.38 4.52
C GLY A 247 -19.83 5.28 3.14
N ILE A 248 -19.93 4.11 2.48
CA ILE A 248 -19.44 3.91 1.10
C ILE A 248 -20.13 4.91 0.16
N MET A 249 -21.46 4.98 0.19
CA MET A 249 -22.22 5.86 -0.68
C MET A 249 -21.88 7.33 -0.42
N ALA A 250 -21.76 7.75 0.85
CA ALA A 250 -21.35 9.10 1.20
C ALA A 250 -19.94 9.43 0.69
N ALA A 251 -18.97 8.54 0.87
CA ALA A 251 -17.61 8.71 0.36
C ALA A 251 -17.59 8.90 -1.16
N VAL A 252 -18.24 7.99 -1.91
CA VAL A 252 -18.23 8.01 -3.38
C VAL A 252 -18.99 9.23 -3.92
N ARG A 253 -20.17 9.56 -3.38
CA ARG A 253 -20.96 10.73 -3.80
C ARG A 253 -20.20 12.04 -3.66
N ASN A 254 -19.43 12.17 -2.58
CA ASN A 254 -18.69 13.39 -2.27
C ASN A 254 -17.27 13.43 -2.86
N GLY A 255 -16.90 12.43 -3.67
CA GLY A 255 -15.69 12.47 -4.50
C GLY A 255 -14.45 11.82 -3.89
N ALA A 256 -14.61 10.86 -2.97
CA ALA A 256 -13.49 10.03 -2.55
C ALA A 256 -12.87 9.29 -3.76
N THR A 257 -11.54 9.34 -3.86
CA THR A 257 -10.78 8.68 -4.92
C THR A 257 -10.75 7.18 -4.71
N THR A 258 -10.62 6.75 -3.45
CA THR A 258 -10.61 5.33 -3.09
C THR A 258 -11.56 5.04 -1.92
N VAL A 259 -12.16 3.85 -1.96
CA VAL A 259 -12.89 3.25 -0.85
C VAL A 259 -12.09 2.06 -0.35
N GLU A 260 -11.83 2.04 0.95
CA GLU A 260 -11.09 0.98 1.61
C GLU A 260 -12.06 0.01 2.28
N HIS A 261 -11.70 -1.28 2.25
CA HIS A 261 -12.48 -2.41 2.74
C HIS A 261 -13.72 -2.69 1.86
N GLY A 262 -14.69 -1.79 1.78
CA GLY A 262 -15.88 -1.98 0.94
C GLY A 262 -16.73 -3.21 1.32
N VAL A 263 -16.78 -3.55 2.60
CA VAL A 263 -17.34 -4.82 3.11
C VAL A 263 -18.80 -5.05 2.73
N TYR A 264 -19.60 -3.99 2.71
CA TYR A 264 -21.04 -4.05 2.41
C TYR A 264 -21.37 -3.38 1.05
N LEU A 265 -20.48 -3.52 0.05
CA LEU A 265 -20.81 -3.14 -1.32
C LEU A 265 -21.97 -3.98 -1.85
N ASP A 266 -22.92 -3.30 -2.49
CA ASP A 266 -23.99 -3.88 -3.28
C ASP A 266 -24.02 -3.27 -4.68
N ASP A 267 -24.97 -3.69 -5.52
CA ASP A 267 -25.07 -3.27 -6.91
C ASP A 267 -25.19 -1.75 -7.08
N GLU A 268 -25.89 -1.07 -6.16
CA GLU A 268 -26.02 0.39 -6.20
C GLU A 268 -24.67 1.08 -5.93
N ALA A 269 -23.96 0.64 -4.89
CA ALA A 269 -22.65 1.19 -4.56
C ALA A 269 -21.61 0.89 -5.65
N ILE A 270 -21.63 -0.33 -6.20
CA ILE A 270 -20.78 -0.75 -7.32
C ILE A 270 -21.04 0.12 -8.55
N ALA A 271 -22.31 0.33 -8.92
CA ALA A 271 -22.67 1.16 -10.05
C ALA A 271 -22.16 2.59 -9.88
N LEU A 272 -22.33 3.17 -8.68
CA LEU A 272 -21.86 4.52 -8.39
C LEU A 272 -20.33 4.61 -8.42
N MET A 273 -19.61 3.63 -7.86
CA MET A 273 -18.14 3.60 -7.92
C MET A 273 -17.64 3.58 -9.37
N LYS A 274 -18.29 2.80 -10.24
CA LYS A 274 -17.96 2.78 -11.68
C LYS A 274 -18.26 4.11 -12.36
N GLU A 275 -19.40 4.73 -12.05
CA GLU A 275 -19.76 6.05 -12.59
C GLU A 275 -18.71 7.12 -12.20
N LYS A 276 -18.26 7.10 -10.95
CA LYS A 276 -17.29 8.08 -10.43
C LYS A 276 -15.83 7.72 -10.69
N GLY A 277 -15.56 6.50 -11.15
CA GLY A 277 -14.20 5.98 -11.29
C GLY A 277 -13.50 5.76 -9.95
N THR A 278 -14.25 5.60 -8.85
CA THR A 278 -13.68 5.33 -7.52
C THR A 278 -13.05 3.94 -7.48
N ILE A 279 -11.84 3.86 -6.93
CA ILE A 279 -11.06 2.63 -6.82
C ILE A 279 -11.40 1.92 -5.51
N LEU A 280 -11.64 0.61 -5.57
CA LEU A 280 -11.74 -0.22 -4.36
C LEU A 280 -10.34 -0.69 -3.93
N VAL A 281 -10.02 -0.54 -2.65
CA VAL A 281 -8.87 -1.17 -2.00
C VAL A 281 -9.40 -2.17 -0.96
N PRO A 282 -9.51 -3.47 -1.31
CA PRO A 282 -10.30 -4.44 -0.55
C PRO A 282 -9.73 -4.79 0.82
N THR A 283 -8.39 -4.84 0.98
CA THR A 283 -7.76 -5.24 2.26
C THR A 283 -8.28 -6.59 2.75
N ARG A 284 -8.25 -7.59 1.87
CA ARG A 284 -8.75 -8.92 2.24
C ARG A 284 -7.85 -9.60 3.26
N SER A 285 -6.54 -9.33 3.24
CA SER A 285 -5.54 -9.86 4.16
C SER A 285 -5.86 -9.58 5.62
N ILE A 286 -6.13 -8.34 6.04
CA ILE A 286 -6.47 -8.04 7.44
C ILE A 286 -7.71 -8.81 7.94
N VAL A 287 -8.66 -9.10 7.04
CA VAL A 287 -9.84 -9.89 7.38
C VAL A 287 -9.47 -11.37 7.53
N GLU A 288 -8.80 -11.95 6.55
CA GLU A 288 -8.46 -13.38 6.54
C GLU A 288 -7.48 -13.74 7.66
N ASP A 289 -6.38 -12.99 7.77
CA ASP A 289 -5.32 -13.24 8.74
C ASP A 289 -5.75 -12.84 10.16
N GLY A 290 -6.60 -11.81 10.27
CA GLY A 290 -7.23 -11.42 11.53
C GLY A 290 -8.05 -12.55 12.14
N LEU A 291 -8.81 -13.30 11.33
CA LEU A 291 -9.60 -14.44 11.81
C LEU A 291 -8.72 -15.54 12.41
N SER A 292 -7.48 -15.69 11.92
CA SER A 292 -6.51 -16.68 12.40
C SER A 292 -5.72 -16.24 13.65
N THR A 293 -5.89 -15.01 14.10
CA THR A 293 -5.07 -14.37 15.14
C THR A 293 -5.92 -13.78 16.28
N ALA A 294 -6.96 -14.50 16.71
CA ALA A 294 -7.94 -14.01 17.69
C ALA A 294 -7.32 -13.37 18.95
N GLU A 295 -6.17 -13.89 19.41
CA GLU A 295 -5.40 -13.39 20.55
C GLU A 295 -4.79 -12.00 20.35
N SER A 296 -4.70 -11.52 19.12
CA SER A 296 -4.15 -10.20 18.77
C SER A 296 -5.22 -9.08 18.80
N TRP A 297 -6.49 -9.44 19.05
CA TRP A 297 -7.63 -8.52 19.02
C TRP A 297 -8.32 -8.44 20.38
N SER A 298 -8.99 -7.32 20.67
CA SER A 298 -9.95 -7.27 21.76
C SER A 298 -11.17 -8.13 21.43
N THR A 299 -11.88 -8.62 22.45
CA THR A 299 -13.10 -9.45 22.26
C THR A 299 -14.10 -8.78 21.33
N ARG A 300 -14.40 -7.49 21.57
CA ARG A 300 -15.36 -6.75 20.75
C ARG A 300 -14.88 -6.51 19.32
N ALA A 301 -13.58 -6.22 19.13
CA ALA A 301 -13.02 -6.05 17.80
C ALA A 301 -13.05 -7.37 17.02
N TYR A 302 -12.75 -8.49 17.66
CA TYR A 302 -12.83 -9.81 17.04
C TYR A 302 -14.27 -10.22 16.68
N GLU A 303 -15.25 -9.91 17.52
CA GLU A 303 -16.67 -10.10 17.20
C GLU A 303 -17.07 -9.30 15.95
N LYS A 304 -16.68 -8.02 15.88
CA LYS A 304 -16.89 -7.20 14.68
C LYS A 304 -16.19 -7.79 13.45
N LEU A 305 -14.96 -8.29 13.61
CA LEU A 305 -14.18 -8.93 12.55
C LEU A 305 -14.93 -10.13 11.97
N GLN A 306 -15.47 -11.00 12.83
CA GLN A 306 -16.28 -12.14 12.42
C GLN A 306 -17.52 -11.70 11.64
N GLN A 307 -18.20 -10.63 12.05
CA GLN A 307 -19.36 -10.10 11.33
C GLN A 307 -18.98 -9.56 9.93
N VAL A 308 -17.93 -8.75 9.82
CA VAL A 308 -17.51 -8.20 8.51
C VAL A 308 -17.03 -9.30 7.57
N ALA A 309 -16.40 -10.36 8.10
CA ALA A 309 -15.90 -11.48 7.30
C ALA A 309 -17.01 -12.21 6.53
N LEU A 310 -18.23 -12.27 7.07
CA LEU A 310 -19.39 -12.90 6.43
C LEU A 310 -19.78 -12.22 5.11
N HIS A 311 -19.54 -10.92 4.98
CA HIS A 311 -19.98 -10.12 3.84
C HIS A 311 -18.83 -9.80 2.86
N HIS A 312 -17.63 -9.57 3.40
CA HIS A 312 -16.53 -8.99 2.64
C HIS A 312 -16.15 -9.79 1.39
N ALA A 313 -16.10 -11.13 1.48
CA ALA A 313 -15.74 -11.98 0.35
C ALA A 313 -16.74 -11.87 -0.82
N HIS A 314 -18.03 -11.75 -0.51
CA HIS A 314 -19.07 -11.60 -1.54
C HIS A 314 -19.03 -10.20 -2.18
N ALA A 315 -18.87 -9.15 -1.37
CA ALA A 315 -18.72 -7.79 -1.85
C ALA A 315 -17.50 -7.65 -2.79
N TYR A 316 -16.35 -8.21 -2.39
CA TYR A 316 -15.15 -8.16 -3.21
C TYR A 316 -15.34 -8.87 -4.56
N ARG A 317 -15.85 -10.11 -4.58
CA ARG A 317 -16.16 -10.82 -5.84
C ARG A 317 -17.13 -10.07 -6.73
N SER A 318 -18.15 -9.46 -6.14
CA SER A 318 -19.16 -8.71 -6.90
C SER A 318 -18.56 -7.47 -7.56
N ALA A 319 -17.69 -6.75 -6.84
CA ALA A 319 -16.97 -5.60 -7.40
C ALA A 319 -16.03 -6.01 -8.55
N VAL A 320 -15.28 -7.12 -8.39
CA VAL A 320 -14.42 -7.68 -9.45
C VAL A 320 -15.24 -8.09 -10.67
N ALA A 321 -16.30 -8.88 -10.48
CA ALA A 321 -17.16 -9.36 -11.55
C ALA A 321 -17.86 -8.21 -12.30
N ALA A 322 -18.20 -7.12 -11.59
CA ALA A 322 -18.79 -5.93 -12.19
C ALA A 322 -17.77 -5.02 -12.90
N GLY A 323 -16.47 -5.27 -12.77
CA GLY A 323 -15.41 -4.45 -13.39
C GLY A 323 -15.19 -3.12 -12.67
N VAL A 324 -15.34 -3.08 -11.35
CA VAL A 324 -14.84 -1.96 -10.54
C VAL A 324 -13.31 -1.95 -10.62
N LYS A 325 -12.70 -0.77 -10.70
CA LYS A 325 -11.24 -0.65 -10.65
C LYS A 325 -10.73 -1.01 -9.26
N ILE A 326 -9.77 -1.92 -9.17
CA ILE A 326 -9.23 -2.43 -7.90
C ILE A 326 -7.74 -2.10 -7.79
N ALA A 327 -7.30 -1.65 -6.62
CA ALA A 327 -5.89 -1.61 -6.25
C ALA A 327 -5.63 -2.50 -5.03
N SER A 328 -4.45 -3.13 -4.99
CA SER A 328 -4.04 -3.99 -3.88
C SER A 328 -3.69 -3.16 -2.64
N GLY A 329 -4.11 -3.61 -1.45
CA GLY A 329 -3.61 -3.10 -0.19
C GLY A 329 -3.94 -4.05 0.96
N SER A 330 -3.05 -4.21 1.95
CA SER A 330 -3.16 -5.31 2.94
C SER A 330 -3.83 -4.92 4.26
N ASP A 331 -3.72 -3.64 4.65
CA ASP A 331 -4.02 -3.12 6.00
C ASP A 331 -3.16 -3.80 7.09
N TYR A 332 -1.89 -4.05 6.77
CA TYR A 332 -0.91 -4.48 7.76
C TYR A 332 -0.29 -3.31 8.51
N GLY A 333 -0.16 -3.49 9.83
CA GLY A 333 0.35 -2.46 10.73
C GLY A 333 1.13 -2.96 11.94
N ILE A 334 1.18 -4.28 12.17
CA ILE A 334 1.80 -4.85 13.37
C ILE A 334 3.32 -4.94 13.21
N SER A 335 4.05 -4.27 14.09
CA SER A 335 5.53 -4.33 14.14
C SER A 335 6.05 -5.56 14.89
N LYS A 336 5.17 -6.42 15.41
CA LYS A 336 5.53 -7.72 15.98
C LYS A 336 5.82 -8.72 14.86
N ARG A 337 7.10 -9.00 14.64
CA ARG A 337 7.59 -9.93 13.61
C ARG A 337 7.10 -11.36 13.78
N GLY A 338 7.02 -12.07 12.66
CA GLY A 338 6.63 -13.49 12.62
C GLY A 338 5.14 -13.72 12.86
N THR A 339 4.32 -12.67 12.83
CA THR A 339 2.86 -12.77 12.90
C THR A 339 2.26 -12.58 11.50
N PRO A 340 1.10 -13.19 11.20
CA PRO A 340 0.42 -13.00 9.91
C PRO A 340 0.15 -11.53 9.55
N LEU A 341 -0.07 -10.67 10.55
CA LEU A 341 -0.37 -9.24 10.38
C LEU A 341 0.87 -8.34 10.26
N SER A 342 2.06 -8.93 10.19
CA SER A 342 3.32 -8.18 10.14
C SER A 342 3.77 -7.87 8.72
N HIS A 343 4.40 -6.70 8.57
CA HIS A 343 5.01 -6.27 7.31
C HIS A 343 5.98 -7.31 6.75
N GLY A 344 5.96 -7.48 5.43
CA GLY A 344 6.69 -8.52 4.70
C GLY A 344 5.79 -9.64 4.18
N HIS A 345 4.57 -9.79 4.69
CA HIS A 345 3.58 -10.75 4.17
C HIS A 345 2.62 -10.13 3.14
N ASN A 346 2.85 -8.87 2.73
CA ASN A 346 1.93 -8.05 1.95
C ASN A 346 1.45 -8.74 0.65
N GLY A 347 2.28 -9.61 0.06
CA GLY A 347 1.94 -10.40 -1.13
C GLY A 347 0.74 -11.33 -0.96
N ARG A 348 0.36 -11.65 0.29
CA ARG A 348 -0.86 -12.40 0.63
C ARG A 348 -2.13 -11.77 0.04
N GLU A 349 -2.17 -10.45 -0.11
CA GLU A 349 -3.32 -9.76 -0.70
C GLU A 349 -3.55 -10.17 -2.16
N LEU A 350 -2.48 -10.43 -2.94
CA LEU A 350 -2.61 -10.87 -4.33
C LEU A 350 -3.12 -12.32 -4.42
N GLU A 351 -2.68 -13.18 -3.50
CA GLU A 351 -3.20 -14.54 -3.41
C GLU A 351 -4.71 -14.53 -3.10
N LEU A 352 -5.13 -13.68 -2.15
CA LEU A 352 -6.54 -13.51 -1.79
C LEU A 352 -7.35 -12.83 -2.89
N ALA A 353 -6.76 -11.94 -3.68
CA ALA A 353 -7.40 -11.34 -4.84
C ALA A 353 -7.83 -12.42 -5.86
N VAL A 354 -7.00 -13.45 -6.06
CA VAL A 354 -7.33 -14.60 -6.92
C VAL A 354 -8.29 -15.55 -6.22
N GLN A 355 -7.95 -16.06 -5.03
CA GLN A 355 -8.70 -17.11 -4.33
C GLN A 355 -10.08 -16.65 -3.86
N VAL A 356 -10.15 -15.43 -3.33
CA VAL A 356 -11.38 -14.89 -2.73
C VAL A 356 -12.05 -13.92 -3.68
N GLY A 357 -11.30 -12.96 -4.24
CA GLY A 357 -11.80 -11.90 -5.11
C GLY A 357 -12.21 -12.37 -6.50
N GLY A 358 -11.72 -13.53 -6.95
CA GLY A 358 -12.05 -14.10 -8.26
C GLY A 358 -11.32 -13.42 -9.43
N MET A 359 -10.22 -12.72 -9.16
CA MET A 359 -9.34 -12.18 -10.19
C MET A 359 -8.52 -13.29 -10.87
N THR A 360 -8.11 -13.07 -12.11
CA THR A 360 -6.99 -13.82 -12.68
C THR A 360 -5.66 -13.38 -12.04
N PRO A 361 -4.59 -14.20 -12.06
CA PRO A 361 -3.27 -13.79 -11.59
C PRO A 361 -2.77 -12.49 -12.22
N LEU A 362 -3.02 -12.30 -13.53
CA LEU A 362 -2.63 -11.07 -14.24
C LEU A 362 -3.40 -9.84 -13.73
N GLN A 363 -4.70 -9.98 -13.45
CA GLN A 363 -5.50 -8.91 -12.85
C GLN A 363 -5.02 -8.56 -11.43
N ALA A 364 -4.67 -9.55 -10.62
CA ALA A 364 -4.12 -9.33 -9.29
C ALA A 364 -2.77 -8.58 -9.33
N ILE A 365 -1.89 -8.94 -10.27
CA ILE A 365 -0.64 -8.22 -10.52
C ILE A 365 -0.92 -6.79 -10.99
N GLU A 366 -1.86 -6.59 -11.91
CA GLU A 366 -2.24 -5.25 -12.39
C GLU A 366 -2.79 -4.36 -11.26
N ALA A 367 -3.59 -4.92 -10.34
CA ALA A 367 -4.10 -4.24 -9.17
C ALA A 367 -2.97 -3.80 -8.20
N ALA A 368 -1.89 -4.58 -8.12
CA ALA A 368 -0.72 -4.29 -7.30
C ALA A 368 0.40 -3.54 -8.04
N THR A 369 0.21 -3.19 -9.32
CA THR A 369 1.23 -2.50 -10.12
C THR A 369 0.61 -1.34 -10.89
N ALA A 370 0.06 -1.56 -12.08
CA ALA A 370 -0.35 -0.47 -12.97
C ALA A 370 -1.51 0.37 -12.42
N THR A 371 -2.44 -0.25 -11.69
CA THR A 371 -3.58 0.46 -11.11
C THR A 371 -3.22 1.17 -9.80
N ALA A 372 -2.19 0.70 -9.10
CA ALA A 372 -1.87 1.16 -7.76
C ALA A 372 -1.46 2.64 -7.67
N PRO A 373 -0.60 3.22 -8.53
CA PRO A 373 -0.31 4.66 -8.51
C PRO A 373 -1.56 5.53 -8.65
N GLU A 374 -2.59 5.05 -9.36
CA GLU A 374 -3.82 5.82 -9.64
C GLU A 374 -4.56 6.20 -8.34
N VAL A 375 -4.34 5.48 -7.23
CA VAL A 375 -4.94 5.80 -5.91
C VAL A 375 -4.49 7.15 -5.33
N LEU A 376 -3.40 7.71 -5.87
CA LEU A 376 -2.85 9.01 -5.49
C LEU A 376 -3.39 10.16 -6.34
N GLY A 377 -4.19 9.86 -7.37
CA GLY A 377 -4.73 10.86 -8.30
C GLY A 377 -3.61 11.72 -8.89
N PRO A 378 -3.66 13.06 -8.78
CA PRO A 378 -2.64 13.94 -9.34
C PRO A 378 -1.22 13.78 -8.76
N GLN A 379 -1.05 13.09 -7.62
CA GLN A 379 0.28 12.80 -7.05
C GLN A 379 0.89 11.50 -7.62
N ALA A 380 0.19 10.78 -8.49
CA ALA A 380 0.66 9.52 -9.05
C ALA A 380 1.99 9.72 -9.79
N PRO A 381 3.06 8.98 -9.44
CA PRO A 381 4.27 8.94 -10.25
C PRO A 381 4.02 8.20 -11.57
N GLN A 382 4.94 8.35 -12.53
CA GLN A 382 5.01 7.46 -13.69
C GLN A 382 5.68 6.15 -13.27
N SER A 383 4.96 5.31 -12.52
CA SER A 383 5.43 4.03 -11.97
C SER A 383 4.38 2.92 -12.18
N GLY A 384 4.68 1.71 -11.70
CA GLY A 384 3.76 0.57 -11.74
C GLY A 384 3.61 -0.12 -13.11
N ILE A 385 4.31 0.35 -14.15
CA ILE A 385 4.29 -0.24 -15.50
C ILE A 385 5.72 -0.28 -16.04
N LEU A 386 6.11 -1.41 -16.65
CA LEU A 386 7.39 -1.54 -17.33
C LEU A 386 7.31 -0.94 -18.74
N THR A 387 7.46 0.37 -18.84
CA THR A 387 7.45 1.09 -20.13
C THR A 387 8.39 2.29 -20.13
N GLN A 388 8.75 2.78 -21.32
CA GLN A 388 9.71 3.86 -21.47
C GLN A 388 9.29 5.12 -20.69
N GLY A 389 10.24 5.74 -19.98
CA GLY A 389 10.05 6.96 -19.20
C GLY A 389 9.48 6.74 -17.79
N TYR A 390 8.99 5.55 -17.48
CA TYR A 390 8.53 5.19 -16.13
C TYR A 390 9.70 4.92 -15.20
N ASP A 391 9.45 4.99 -13.90
CA ASP A 391 10.42 4.68 -12.85
C ASP A 391 10.96 3.25 -13.00
N ALA A 392 12.27 3.10 -12.83
CA ALA A 392 12.95 1.80 -12.86
C ALA A 392 12.77 1.04 -11.52
N ASP A 393 11.51 0.82 -11.17
CA ASP A 393 11.06 0.10 -9.98
C ASP A 393 10.49 -1.25 -10.41
N PHE A 394 11.26 -2.31 -10.23
CA PHE A 394 10.92 -3.64 -10.73
C PHE A 394 11.55 -4.74 -9.89
N ILE A 395 10.96 -5.93 -9.96
CA ILE A 395 11.38 -7.09 -9.19
C ILE A 395 11.55 -8.30 -10.11
N ALA A 396 12.36 -9.26 -9.64
CA ALA A 396 12.45 -10.56 -10.29
C ALA A 396 12.02 -11.69 -9.35
N LEU A 397 11.26 -12.63 -9.89
CA LEU A 397 10.77 -13.81 -9.16
C LEU A 397 11.54 -15.07 -9.57
N ALA A 398 11.58 -16.03 -8.66
CA ALA A 398 12.16 -17.34 -8.91
C ALA A 398 11.38 -18.18 -9.94
N SER A 399 10.08 -17.94 -10.06
CA SER A 399 9.16 -18.69 -10.93
C SER A 399 8.00 -17.82 -11.44
N ASN A 400 7.17 -18.37 -12.32
CA ASN A 400 6.06 -17.67 -12.98
C ASN A 400 4.83 -17.51 -12.07
N PRO A 401 4.45 -16.28 -11.68
CA PRO A 401 3.32 -16.05 -10.78
C PRO A 401 1.96 -16.21 -11.49
N LEU A 402 1.94 -16.36 -12.81
CA LEU A 402 0.72 -16.61 -13.57
C LEU A 402 0.28 -18.09 -13.49
N ASP A 403 1.21 -19.00 -13.20
CA ASP A 403 0.92 -20.41 -12.99
C ASP A 403 0.51 -20.67 -11.52
N ASP A 404 1.14 -19.96 -10.58
CA ASP A 404 0.82 -19.98 -9.16
C ASP A 404 1.09 -18.61 -8.53
N ILE A 405 0.03 -17.87 -8.18
CA ILE A 405 0.14 -16.52 -7.62
C ILE A 405 0.73 -16.53 -6.20
N SER A 406 0.64 -17.64 -5.47
CA SER A 406 1.07 -17.73 -4.07
C SER A 406 2.58 -17.52 -3.90
N ILE A 407 3.37 -17.72 -4.96
CA ILE A 407 4.82 -17.48 -4.94
C ILE A 407 5.15 -16.02 -4.60
N ILE A 408 4.30 -15.06 -4.95
CA ILE A 408 4.52 -13.63 -4.64
C ILE A 408 4.34 -13.35 -3.15
N ALA A 409 3.56 -14.17 -2.43
CA ALA A 409 3.34 -13.99 -1.00
C ALA A 409 4.57 -14.36 -0.15
N ASP A 410 5.52 -15.12 -0.69
CA ASP A 410 6.76 -15.49 -0.01
C ASP A 410 7.93 -14.57 -0.45
N PRO A 411 8.49 -13.75 0.46
CA PRO A 411 9.62 -12.89 0.16
C PRO A 411 10.86 -13.61 -0.35
N ASP A 412 11.07 -14.90 -0.03
CA ASP A 412 12.24 -15.64 -0.51
C ASP A 412 12.14 -15.96 -2.01
N ASN A 413 10.93 -15.97 -2.60
CA ASN A 413 10.74 -16.08 -4.05
C ASN A 413 11.00 -14.77 -4.80
N VAL A 414 11.03 -13.63 -4.10
CA VAL A 414 11.44 -12.34 -4.67
C VAL A 414 12.96 -12.26 -4.68
N THR A 415 13.57 -12.79 -5.74
CA THR A 415 15.03 -12.94 -5.84
C THR A 415 15.76 -11.60 -5.93
N HIS A 416 15.17 -10.62 -6.63
CA HIS A 416 15.79 -9.32 -6.85
C HIS A 416 14.80 -8.18 -6.73
N VAL A 417 15.28 -7.02 -6.25
CA VAL A 417 14.50 -5.78 -6.13
C VAL A 417 15.34 -4.62 -6.62
N TRP A 418 14.85 -3.92 -7.65
CA TRP A 418 15.38 -2.63 -8.12
C TRP A 418 14.42 -1.52 -7.72
N LEU A 419 14.98 -0.45 -7.14
CA LEU A 419 14.24 0.75 -6.74
C LEU A 419 15.04 1.96 -7.25
N GLY A 420 14.42 2.79 -8.10
CA GLY A 420 15.07 3.88 -8.81
C GLY A 420 16.25 3.38 -9.65
N GLY A 421 16.15 2.19 -10.23
CA GLY A 421 17.22 1.51 -10.97
C GLY A 421 18.38 1.01 -10.09
N SER A 422 18.35 1.21 -8.79
CA SER A 422 19.38 0.70 -7.88
C SER A 422 19.01 -0.69 -7.38
N LEU A 423 19.91 -1.66 -7.51
CA LEU A 423 19.73 -3.01 -6.98
C LEU A 423 19.77 -3.00 -5.43
N LYS A 424 18.62 -3.22 -4.80
CA LYS A 424 18.44 -3.24 -3.34
C LYS A 424 18.52 -4.65 -2.75
N LYS A 425 18.05 -5.66 -3.49
CA LYS A 425 18.06 -7.08 -3.10
C LYS A 425 18.59 -7.94 -4.24
N SER A 426 19.43 -8.92 -3.94
CA SER A 426 19.80 -10.04 -4.82
C SER A 426 20.20 -11.24 -3.95
N PRO A 427 20.40 -12.46 -4.51
CA PRO A 427 20.90 -13.61 -3.74
C PRO A 427 22.21 -13.32 -2.98
N ASP A 428 23.11 -12.52 -3.58
CA ASP A 428 24.39 -12.13 -2.96
C ASP A 428 24.30 -10.85 -2.11
N LYS A 429 23.14 -10.17 -2.13
CA LYS A 429 22.89 -8.90 -1.42
C LYS A 429 21.50 -8.95 -0.77
N PRO A 430 21.32 -9.71 0.32
CA PRO A 430 20.03 -9.76 1.02
C PRO A 430 19.76 -8.43 1.74
N ILE A 431 18.49 -8.07 1.88
CA ILE A 431 18.07 -7.00 2.77
C ILE A 431 18.11 -7.55 4.20
N LEU A 432 19.01 -7.02 5.02
CA LEU A 432 19.15 -7.45 6.41
C LEU A 432 17.98 -6.92 7.24
N ILE A 433 17.17 -7.84 7.72
CA ILE A 433 16.08 -7.58 8.64
C ILE A 433 16.46 -8.21 9.98
N LEU A 434 16.70 -7.40 11.00
CA LEU A 434 16.98 -7.87 12.36
C LEU A 434 15.70 -8.46 12.95
N ASN A 435 15.45 -9.73 12.66
CA ASN A 435 14.56 -10.67 13.36
C ASN A 435 14.37 -11.96 12.54
N ARG A 436 15.44 -12.53 11.97
CA ARG A 436 15.42 -13.97 11.71
C ARG A 436 15.61 -14.64 13.06
N THR A 437 14.51 -15.03 13.69
CA THR A 437 14.50 -16.06 14.73
C THR A 437 15.14 -17.32 14.14
N LYS A 438 16.46 -17.43 14.30
CA LYS A 438 17.21 -18.66 14.29
C LYS A 438 17.94 -18.78 15.61
#